data_AF-A0A1I3PKJ5-F1
#
_entry.id   AF-A0A1I3PKJ5-F1
#
_cell.length_a   1.000
_cell.length_b   1.000
_cell.length_c   1.000
_cell.angle_alpha   90.00
_cell.angle_beta   90.00
_cell.angle_gamma   90.00
#
_symmetry.space_group_name_H-M   'P 1'
#
loop_
_entity.id
_entity.type
_entity.pdbx_description
1 polymer ?
#
loop_
_entity_poly.entity_id
_entity_poly.type
_entity_poly.pdbx_seq_one_letter_code
_entity_poly.pdbx_strand_id
1 'polypeptide(L)'
;MTVFESINESSNEAVDKGETYLKKSHEYYRLKVFQQLTSSVSLVFKAFIIGSLALIGLMFLAVASAIAIGNELDSQPLGCVIVGFVFLLISGLLYAFRKHINNKVIQSMAKTFFN
;
A
#
# COMPACT_ATOMS: atom_id res chain seq x y z
N MET A 1 -40.50 -27.28 40.56
CA MET A 1 -39.85 -26.07 39.99
C MET A 1 -40.36 -25.93 38.57
N THR A 2 -41.00 -24.81 38.30
CA THR A 2 -41.86 -24.58 37.14
C THR A 2 -41.00 -24.37 35.90
N VAL A 3 -41.25 -25.17 34.87
CA VAL A 3 -40.54 -25.13 33.58
C VAL A 3 -40.56 -23.71 32.95
N PHE A 4 -41.55 -22.89 33.29
CA PHE A 4 -41.66 -21.49 32.91
C PHE A 4 -40.54 -20.58 33.46
N GLU A 5 -40.03 -20.84 34.67
CA GLU A 5 -38.97 -20.02 35.28
C GLU A 5 -37.62 -20.24 34.62
N SER A 6 -37.28 -21.49 34.28
CA SER A 6 -36.05 -21.81 33.54
C SER A 6 -36.05 -21.24 32.11
N ILE A 7 -37.24 -21.07 31.49
CA ILE A 7 -37.37 -20.45 30.17
C ILE A 7 -37.17 -18.94 30.29
N ASN A 8 -37.74 -18.30 31.32
CA ASN A 8 -37.59 -16.87 31.57
C ASN A 8 -36.14 -16.49 31.92
N GLU A 9 -35.47 -17.30 32.73
CA GLU A 9 -34.08 -17.09 33.13
C GLU A 9 -33.11 -17.31 31.95
N SER A 10 -33.32 -18.38 31.17
CA SER A 10 -32.57 -18.62 29.92
C SER A 10 -32.79 -17.52 28.87
N SER A 11 -34.00 -16.95 28.80
CA SER A 11 -34.30 -15.88 27.85
C SER A 11 -33.68 -14.56 28.28
N ASN A 12 -33.62 -14.29 29.60
CA ASN A 12 -32.96 -13.11 30.14
C ASN A 12 -31.44 -13.20 29.98
N GLU A 13 -30.84 -14.38 30.23
CA GLU A 13 -29.42 -14.64 29.93
C GLU A 13 -29.09 -14.54 28.42
N ALA A 14 -30.01 -14.96 27.55
CA ALA A 14 -29.81 -14.87 26.09
C ALA A 14 -29.85 -13.41 25.61
N VAL A 15 -30.72 -12.59 26.17
CA VAL A 15 -30.79 -11.14 25.90
C VAL A 15 -29.54 -10.44 26.44
N ASP A 16 -29.10 -10.76 27.65
CA ASP A 16 -27.94 -10.15 28.30
C ASP A 16 -26.61 -10.53 27.60
N LYS A 17 -26.49 -11.79 27.17
CA LYS A 17 -25.38 -12.25 26.31
C LYS A 17 -25.43 -11.61 24.93
N GLY A 18 -26.60 -11.37 24.37
CA GLY A 18 -26.80 -10.65 23.10
C GLY A 18 -26.38 -9.17 23.20
N GLU A 19 -26.76 -8.49 24.27
CA GLU A 19 -26.38 -7.09 24.53
C GLU A 19 -24.87 -6.94 24.74
N THR A 20 -24.27 -7.90 25.47
CA THR A 20 -22.81 -7.98 25.66
C THR A 20 -22.09 -8.24 24.34
N TYR A 21 -22.65 -9.06 23.44
CA TYR A 21 -22.12 -9.31 22.10
C TYR A 21 -22.17 -8.08 21.20
N LEU A 22 -23.24 -7.27 21.28
CA LEU A 22 -23.37 -6.02 20.53
C LEU A 22 -22.37 -4.96 21.04
N LYS A 23 -22.21 -4.84 22.36
CA LYS A 23 -21.17 -3.99 22.96
C LYS A 23 -19.75 -4.42 22.53
N LYS A 24 -19.47 -5.73 22.54
CA LYS A 24 -18.18 -6.28 22.07
C LYS A 24 -17.97 -6.10 20.56
N SER A 25 -19.03 -6.19 19.75
CA SER A 25 -18.97 -5.99 18.30
C SER A 25 -18.63 -4.55 17.91
N HIS A 26 -19.11 -3.57 18.68
CA HIS A 26 -18.78 -2.15 18.47
C HIS A 26 -17.29 -1.86 18.74
N GLU A 27 -16.75 -2.37 19.86
CA GLU A 27 -15.32 -2.30 20.15
C GLU A 27 -14.46 -3.00 19.09
N TYR A 28 -14.91 -4.16 18.61
CA TYR A 28 -14.21 -4.91 17.57
C TYR A 28 -14.18 -4.14 16.24
N TYR A 29 -15.27 -3.50 15.86
CA TYR A 29 -15.31 -2.68 14.63
C TYR A 29 -14.40 -1.46 14.75
N ARG A 30 -14.38 -0.80 15.91
CA ARG A 30 -13.45 0.29 16.21
C ARG A 30 -11.99 -0.17 16.06
N LEU A 31 -11.64 -1.32 16.61
CA LEU A 31 -10.30 -1.90 16.47
C LEU A 31 -9.97 -2.27 15.03
N LYS A 32 -10.92 -2.85 14.29
CA LYS A 32 -10.74 -3.29 12.90
C LYS A 32 -10.53 -2.11 11.95
N VAL A 33 -11.26 -1.00 12.16
CA VAL A 33 -11.03 0.27 11.45
C VAL A 33 -9.66 0.83 11.81
N PHE A 34 -9.27 0.81 13.08
CA PHE A 34 -7.94 1.25 13.51
C PHE A 34 -6.83 0.41 12.84
N GLN A 35 -6.97 -0.92 12.83
CA GLN A 35 -6.04 -1.84 12.20
C GLN A 35 -5.94 -1.62 10.69
N GLN A 36 -7.07 -1.36 10.02
CA GLN A 36 -7.10 -1.08 8.57
C GLN A 36 -6.40 0.25 8.24
N LEU A 37 -6.65 1.28 9.04
CA LEU A 37 -6.00 2.59 8.90
C LEU A 37 -4.50 2.49 9.15
N THR A 38 -4.10 1.88 10.27
CA THR A 38 -2.69 1.72 10.62
C THR A 38 -1.95 0.82 9.63
N SER A 39 -2.58 -0.25 9.12
CA SER A 39 -1.97 -1.11 8.10
C SER A 39 -1.76 -0.38 6.78
N SER A 40 -2.74 0.42 6.35
CA SER A 40 -2.63 1.23 5.13
C SER A 40 -1.52 2.28 5.26
N VAL A 41 -1.48 2.99 6.38
CA VAL A 41 -0.43 3.97 6.67
C VAL A 41 0.94 3.30 6.76
N SER A 42 1.04 2.14 7.42
CA SER A 42 2.30 1.40 7.57
C SER A 42 2.83 0.87 6.23
N LEU A 43 1.96 0.41 5.33
CA LEU A 43 2.34 0.02 3.97
C LEU A 43 2.89 1.21 3.17
N VAL A 44 2.19 2.34 3.21
CA VAL A 44 2.65 3.58 2.55
C VAL A 44 3.99 4.03 3.14
N PHE A 45 4.14 4.02 4.46
CA PHE A 45 5.38 4.39 5.13
C PHE A 45 6.55 3.49 4.76
N LYS A 46 6.34 2.16 4.76
CA LYS A 46 7.37 1.19 4.33
C LYS A 46 7.77 1.42 2.86
N ALA A 47 6.79 1.60 1.98
CA ALA A 47 7.04 1.90 0.57
C ALA A 47 7.77 3.24 0.40
N PHE A 48 7.46 4.23 1.23
CA PHE A 48 8.11 5.54 1.21
C PHE A 48 9.58 5.44 1.65
N ILE A 49 9.88 4.70 2.72
CA ILE A 49 11.26 4.50 3.19
C ILE A 49 12.07 3.75 2.13
N ILE A 50 11.56 2.64 1.60
CA ILE A 50 12.25 1.85 0.57
C ILE A 50 12.39 2.66 -0.73
N GLY A 51 11.32 3.33 -1.14
CA GLY A 51 11.29 4.14 -2.35
C GLY A 51 12.25 5.32 -2.30
N SER A 52 12.28 6.06 -1.18
CA SER A 52 13.22 7.18 -1.01
C SER A 52 14.67 6.72 -1.01
N LEU A 53 14.99 5.62 -0.31
CA LEU A 53 16.34 5.07 -0.29
C LEU A 53 16.78 4.59 -1.68
N ALA A 54 15.89 3.90 -2.41
CA ALA A 54 16.14 3.48 -3.79
C ALA A 54 16.33 4.67 -4.73
N LEU A 55 15.57 5.74 -4.56
CA LEU A 55 15.63 6.94 -5.39
C LEU A 55 16.95 7.70 -5.19
N ILE A 56 17.44 7.77 -3.95
CA ILE A 56 18.77 8.30 -3.64
C ILE A 56 19.86 7.44 -4.32
N GLY A 57 19.78 6.12 -4.21
CA GLY A 57 20.72 5.22 -4.88
C GLY A 57 20.72 5.39 -6.40
N LEU A 58 19.54 5.53 -7.00
CA LEU A 58 19.37 5.78 -8.43
C LEU A 58 19.99 7.12 -8.87
N MET A 59 19.85 8.17 -8.06
CA MET A 59 20.48 9.47 -8.32
C MET A 59 22.00 9.37 -8.34
N PHE A 60 22.60 8.68 -7.36
CA PHE A 60 24.04 8.43 -7.36
C PHE A 60 24.48 7.63 -8.59
N LEU A 61 23.73 6.59 -8.96
CA LEU A 61 24.01 5.78 -10.13
C LEU A 61 23.95 6.60 -11.42
N ALA A 62 22.98 7.51 -11.53
CA ALA A 62 22.83 8.41 -12.66
C ALA A 62 24.03 9.36 -12.80
N VAL A 63 24.46 9.96 -11.70
CA VAL A 63 25.64 10.86 -11.68
C VAL A 63 26.91 10.07 -12.03
N ALA A 64 27.10 8.88 -11.45
CA ALA A 64 28.24 8.03 -11.76
C ALA A 64 28.27 7.63 -13.24
N SER A 65 27.12 7.25 -13.80
CA SER A 65 26.99 6.90 -15.23
C SER A 65 27.29 8.09 -16.13
N ALA A 66 26.83 9.29 -15.78
CA ALA A 66 27.08 10.50 -16.56
C ALA A 66 28.58 10.85 -16.58
N ILE A 67 29.27 10.70 -15.44
CA ILE A 67 30.71 10.92 -15.33
C ILE A 67 31.49 9.85 -16.09
N ALA A 68 31.13 8.57 -15.95
CA ALA A 68 31.81 7.48 -16.64
C ALA A 68 31.74 7.65 -18.18
N ILE A 69 30.51 7.82 -18.70
CA ILE A 69 30.28 8.03 -20.14
C ILE A 69 30.91 9.35 -20.61
N GLY A 70 30.85 10.41 -19.80
CA GLY A 70 31.45 11.70 -20.13
C GLY A 70 32.97 11.63 -20.25
N ASN A 71 33.63 10.82 -19.42
CA ASN A 71 35.07 10.63 -19.43
C ASN A 71 35.53 9.77 -20.62
N GLU A 72 34.76 8.76 -21.02
CA GLU A 72 35.06 7.94 -22.22
C GLU A 72 34.83 8.70 -23.53
N LEU A 73 33.95 9.69 -23.52
CA LEU A 73 33.65 10.52 -24.69
C LEU A 73 34.47 11.82 -24.75
N ASP A 74 35.44 12.00 -23.84
CA ASP A 74 36.27 13.21 -23.67
C ASP A 74 35.44 14.51 -23.53
N SER A 75 34.18 14.38 -23.13
CA SER A 75 33.19 15.46 -23.17
C SER A 75 32.10 15.25 -22.12
N GLN A 76 32.24 15.95 -21.00
CA GLN A 76 31.27 15.96 -19.88
C GLN A 76 29.81 16.26 -20.32
N PRO A 77 29.55 17.22 -21.22
CA PRO A 77 28.18 17.54 -21.66
C PRO A 77 27.51 16.37 -22.38
N LEU A 78 28.26 15.62 -23.21
CA LEU A 78 27.69 14.52 -23.99
C LEU A 78 27.29 13.34 -23.09
N GLY A 79 28.06 13.05 -22.04
CA GLY A 79 27.69 12.05 -21.04
C GLY A 79 26.36 12.37 -20.36
N CYS A 80 26.14 13.63 -19.98
CA CYS A 80 24.86 14.09 -19.42
C CYS A 80 23.69 13.97 -20.42
N VAL A 81 23.91 14.30 -21.70
CA VAL A 81 22.87 14.19 -22.74
C VAL A 81 22.45 12.73 -22.94
N ILE A 82 23.40 11.80 -22.97
CA ILE A 82 23.11 10.36 -23.13
C ILE A 82 22.32 9.84 -21.93
N VAL A 83 22.75 10.14 -20.71
CA VAL A 83 22.02 9.72 -19.49
C VAL A 83 20.62 10.35 -19.46
N GLY A 84 20.50 11.64 -19.82
CA GLY A 84 19.20 12.32 -19.95
C GLY A 84 18.28 11.63 -20.96
N PHE A 85 18.81 11.20 -22.10
CA PHE A 85 18.05 10.47 -23.12
C PHE A 85 17.58 9.10 -22.62
N VAL A 86 18.43 8.38 -21.87
CA VAL A 86 18.06 7.11 -21.22
C VAL A 86 16.90 7.33 -20.23
N PHE A 87 16.96 8.37 -19.40
CA PHE A 87 15.86 8.71 -18.49
C PHE A 87 14.57 9.07 -19.23
N LEU A 88 14.66 9.77 -20.36
CA LEU A 88 13.51 10.07 -21.22
C LEU A 88 12.88 8.79 -21.78
N LEU A 89 13.68 7.84 -22.26
CA LEU A 89 13.19 6.54 -22.72
C LEU A 89 12.52 5.74 -21.60
N ILE A 90 13.13 5.69 -20.42
CA ILE A 90 12.56 5.03 -19.23
C ILE A 90 11.21 5.69 -18.88
N SER A 91 11.15 7.01 -18.84
CA SER A 91 9.91 7.76 -18.57
C SER A 91 8.81 7.45 -19.60
N GLY A 92 9.16 7.42 -20.89
CA GLY A 92 8.24 7.04 -21.96
C GLY A 92 7.72 5.61 -21.81
N LEU A 93 8.59 4.66 -21.43
CA LEU A 93 8.20 3.28 -21.18
C LEU A 93 7.25 3.16 -19.97
N LEU A 94 7.55 3.86 -18.87
CA LEU A 94 6.64 3.94 -17.72
C LEU A 94 5.28 4.52 -18.12
N TYR A 95 5.26 5.56 -18.96
CA TYR A 95 4.02 6.15 -19.44
C TYR A 95 3.19 5.17 -20.27
N ALA A 96 3.82 4.35 -21.12
CA ALA A 96 3.13 3.30 -21.86
C ALA A 96 2.57 2.21 -20.93
N PHE A 97 3.35 1.79 -19.93
CA PHE A 97 2.94 0.78 -18.95
C PHE A 97 1.89 1.28 -17.95
N ARG A 98 1.69 2.60 -17.82
CA ARG A 98 0.67 3.22 -16.95
C ARG A 98 -0.69 2.55 -17.10
N LYS A 99 -1.12 2.27 -18.34
CA LYS A 99 -2.44 1.68 -18.61
C LYS A 99 -2.55 0.25 -18.08
N HIS A 100 -1.46 -0.52 -18.16
CA HIS A 100 -1.42 -1.89 -17.66
C HIS A 100 -1.37 -1.95 -16.12
N ILE A 101 -0.61 -1.04 -15.50
CA ILE A 101 -0.57 -0.87 -14.05
C ILE A 101 -1.93 -0.44 -13.51
N ASN A 102 -2.59 0.54 -14.14
CA ASN A 102 -3.89 1.02 -13.69
C ASN A 102 -4.93 -0.12 -13.74
N ASN A 103 -4.92 -0.92 -14.80
CA ASN A 103 -5.83 -2.07 -14.92
C ASN A 103 -5.58 -3.15 -13.86
N LYS A 104 -4.31 -3.47 -13.56
CA LYS A 104 -3.96 -4.42 -12.49
C LYS A 104 -4.35 -3.90 -11.11
N VAL A 105 -4.10 -2.63 -10.83
CA VAL A 105 -4.48 -2.00 -9.55
C VAL A 105 -6.00 -2.01 -9.38
N ILE A 106 -6.76 -1.66 -10.42
CA ILE A 106 -8.23 -1.70 -10.41
C ILE A 106 -8.73 -3.12 -10.19
N GLN A 107 -8.18 -4.13 -10.88
CA GLN A 107 -8.57 -5.53 -10.66
C GLN A 107 -8.25 -6.04 -9.25
N SER A 108 -7.09 -5.65 -8.70
CA SER A 108 -6.70 -6.02 -7.35
C SER A 108 -7.64 -5.38 -6.31
N MET A 109 -7.93 -4.08 -6.47
CA MET A 109 -8.86 -3.37 -5.58
C MET A 109 -10.28 -3.93 -5.70
N ALA A 110 -10.74 -4.22 -6.92
CA ALA A 110 -12.07 -4.80 -7.15
C ALA A 110 -12.20 -6.16 -6.46
N LYS A 111 -11.18 -7.03 -6.52
CA LYS A 111 -11.19 -8.31 -5.81
C LYS A 111 -11.19 -8.18 -4.29
N THR A 112 -10.53 -7.16 -3.74
CA THR A 112 -10.49 -6.94 -2.29
C THR A 112 -11.74 -6.26 -1.74
N PHE A 113 -12.49 -5.52 -2.57
CA PHE A 113 -13.71 -4.83 -2.15
C PHE A 113 -15.02 -5.58 -2.45
N PHE A 114 -15.08 -6.34 -3.55
CA PHE A 114 -16.30 -7.03 -4.00
C PHE A 114 -16.32 -8.54 -3.68
N ASN A 115 -15.37 -9.04 -2.90
CA ASN A 115 -15.32 -10.44 -2.44
C ASN A 115 -15.20 -10.47 -0.91
#